data_AF-A0A081BWH7-F1
#
_entry.id   AF-A0A081BWH7-F1
#
_cell.length_a   1.000
_cell.length_b   1.000
_cell.length_c   1.000
_cell.angle_alpha   90.00
_cell.angle_beta   90.00
_cell.angle_gamma   90.00
#
_symmetry.space_group_name_H-M   'P 1'
#
loop_
_entity.id
_entity.type
_entity.pdbx_description
1 polymer ?
#
loop_
_entity_poly.entity_id
_entity_poly.type
_entity_poly.pdbx_seq_one_letter_code
_entity_poly.pdbx_strand_id
1 'polypeptide(L)'
;MSKKKKRMKTPAAPPQPTPQSDPAASVNAKRRTIIIAVLLIGLLGLMSAGVIVKLSQNTVVSALQPDAPQAFAMPENQPHSPTKKIVVYYFHGTARCSSCQTIEELTHFAVADGFQSELKEGSLEFHAINAETPENRHFIQEYRLYTKSVIVSAVVNGKEMRWKNLEKIWELYYDQKAFVDYIQQEIRAYL
;
A
#
# COMPACT_ATOMS: atom_id res chain seq x y z
N MET A 1 27.61 7.79 66.38
CA MET A 1 26.91 7.03 65.32
C MET A 1 26.09 8.00 64.46
N SER A 2 26.66 8.55 63.39
CA SER A 2 25.99 9.55 62.54
C SER A 2 25.59 8.93 61.20
N LYS A 3 24.28 8.70 61.00
CA LYS A 3 23.71 8.23 59.74
C LYS A 3 23.73 9.36 58.70
N LYS A 4 24.65 9.30 57.74
CA LYS A 4 24.63 10.16 56.52
C LYS A 4 23.53 9.65 55.58
N LYS A 5 22.40 10.35 55.49
CA LYS A 5 21.39 10.16 54.44
C LYS A 5 21.98 10.59 53.09
N LYS A 6 22.25 9.63 52.20
CA LYS A 6 22.56 9.89 50.79
C LYS A 6 21.29 10.43 50.10
N ARG A 7 21.28 11.72 49.73
CA ARG A 7 20.25 12.27 48.83
C ARG A 7 20.48 11.67 47.44
N MET A 8 19.55 10.86 46.96
CA MET A 8 19.46 10.48 45.54
C MET A 8 19.04 11.71 44.74
N LYS A 9 19.83 12.05 43.72
CA LYS A 9 19.62 13.18 42.82
C LYS A 9 18.76 12.70 41.65
N THR A 10 17.57 13.27 41.49
CA THR A 10 16.66 12.99 40.38
C THR A 10 17.32 13.41 39.05
N PRO A 11 17.30 12.58 37.99
CA PRO A 11 17.80 12.97 36.69
C PRO A 11 16.89 14.03 36.05
N ALA A 12 17.50 15.03 35.41
CA ALA A 12 16.80 16.09 34.70
C ALA A 12 16.13 15.54 33.42
N ALA A 13 14.93 16.02 33.14
CA ALA A 13 14.19 15.67 31.92
C ALA A 13 14.91 16.23 30.67
N PRO A 14 14.88 15.49 29.53
CA PRO A 14 15.49 15.95 28.28
C PRO A 14 14.76 17.19 27.72
N PRO A 15 15.49 18.10 27.05
CA PRO A 15 14.91 19.32 26.50
C PRO A 15 13.92 18.99 25.36
N GLN A 16 12.76 19.64 25.41
CA GLN A 16 11.75 19.54 24.36
C GLN A 16 12.23 20.30 23.10
N PRO A 17 12.05 19.74 21.88
CA PRO A 17 12.39 20.44 20.66
C PRO A 17 11.45 21.64 20.43
N THR A 18 12.04 22.79 20.11
CA THR A 18 11.32 24.03 19.81
C THR A 18 10.56 23.94 18.48
N PRO A 19 9.35 24.52 18.39
CA PRO A 19 8.57 24.51 17.15
C PRO A 19 9.25 25.37 16.08
N GLN A 20 9.66 24.76 14.97
CA GLN A 20 10.10 25.46 13.77
C GLN A 20 8.88 25.72 12.87
N SER A 21 8.75 26.96 12.39
CA SER A 21 7.69 27.43 11.51
C SER A 21 7.89 26.95 10.06
N ASP A 22 6.93 26.21 9.50
CA ASP A 22 6.96 25.68 8.13
C ASP A 22 6.55 26.74 7.07
N PRO A 23 7.34 26.94 5.99
CA PRO A 23 7.01 27.82 4.87
C PRO A 23 6.14 27.16 3.77
N ALA A 24 5.56 25.98 4.00
CA ALA A 24 4.90 25.17 2.96
C ALA A 24 3.48 25.61 2.54
N ALA A 25 2.96 26.74 3.05
CA ALA A 25 1.60 27.19 2.79
C ALA A 25 1.36 27.80 1.39
N SER A 26 2.39 27.99 0.55
CA SER A 26 2.26 28.82 -0.66
C SER A 26 2.20 28.09 -2.01
N VAL A 27 2.37 26.77 -2.07
CA VAL A 27 2.50 26.07 -3.38
C VAL A 27 1.17 25.51 -3.91
N ASN A 28 0.16 25.33 -3.06
CA ASN A 28 -1.09 24.65 -3.42
C ASN A 28 -2.13 25.50 -4.17
N ALA A 29 -1.86 26.77 -4.47
CA ALA A 29 -2.78 27.64 -5.20
C ALA A 29 -2.65 27.55 -6.74
N LYS A 30 -1.48 27.20 -7.29
CA LYS A 30 -1.22 27.26 -8.75
C LYS A 30 -1.61 26.01 -9.55
N ARG A 31 -1.84 24.86 -8.91
CA ARG A 31 -2.15 23.60 -9.61
C ARG A 31 -3.64 23.41 -9.96
N ARG A 32 -4.54 24.24 -9.42
CA ARG A 32 -5.99 24.10 -9.62
C ARG A 32 -6.50 24.64 -10.96
N THR A 33 -5.76 25.53 -11.62
CA THR A 33 -6.25 26.24 -12.83
C THR A 33 -6.03 25.47 -14.13
N ILE A 34 -5.09 24.50 -14.18
CA ILE A 34 -4.73 23.80 -15.44
C ILE A 34 -5.75 22.70 -15.82
N ILE A 35 -6.47 22.13 -14.86
CA ILE A 35 -7.39 21.00 -15.09
C ILE A 35 -8.68 21.43 -15.82
N ILE A 36 -9.08 22.70 -15.70
CA ILE A 36 -10.35 23.19 -16.28
C ILE A 36 -10.23 23.44 -17.80
N ALA A 37 -9.03 23.70 -18.33
CA ALA A 37 -8.84 24.02 -19.75
C ALA A 37 -8.81 22.79 -20.69
N VAL A 38 -8.55 21.59 -20.17
CA VAL A 38 -8.44 20.36 -20.99
C VAL A 38 -9.80 19.70 -21.23
N LEU A 39 -10.81 19.99 -20.39
CA LEU A 39 -12.16 19.39 -20.50
C LEU A 39 -13.06 20.04 -21.56
N LEU A 40 -12.69 21.20 -22.13
CA LEU A 40 -13.51 21.91 -23.13
C LEU A 40 -13.11 21.63 -24.60
N ILE A 41 -12.00 20.93 -24.85
CA ILE A 41 -11.49 20.67 -26.22
C ILE A 41 -11.91 19.27 -26.73
N GLY A 42 -12.44 18.39 -25.88
CA GLY A 42 -12.82 17.01 -26.22
C GLY A 42 -14.23 16.79 -26.78
N LEU A 43 -14.95 17.83 -27.21
CA LEU A 43 -16.37 17.73 -27.64
C LEU A 43 -16.63 18.05 -29.12
N LEU A 44 -15.60 18.18 -29.96
CA LEU A 44 -15.75 18.44 -31.40
C LEU A 44 -14.95 17.42 -32.19
N GLY A 45 -15.59 16.32 -32.58
CA GLY A 45 -15.01 15.47 -33.61
C GLY A 45 -15.57 14.06 -33.69
N LEU A 46 -16.88 13.89 -33.91
CA LEU A 46 -17.45 12.66 -34.46
C LEU A 46 -18.77 13.00 -35.17
N MET A 47 -18.67 13.66 -36.32
CA MET A 47 -19.75 13.72 -37.32
C MET A 47 -19.18 13.20 -38.64
N SER A 48 -19.39 11.92 -38.91
CA SER A 48 -19.23 11.36 -40.26
C SER A 48 -20.33 10.34 -40.51
N ALA A 49 -21.31 10.84 -41.24
CA ALA A 49 -22.26 10.20 -42.15
C ALA A 49 -22.24 8.66 -42.26
N GLY A 50 -23.42 8.07 -42.01
CA GLY A 50 -23.73 6.68 -42.31
C GLY A 50 -25.24 6.44 -42.29
N VAL A 51 -25.97 7.20 -43.12
CA VAL A 51 -27.41 7.00 -43.35
C VAL A 51 -27.60 5.67 -44.07
N ILE A 52 -28.14 4.66 -43.38
CA ILE A 52 -28.86 3.56 -44.01
C ILE A 52 -30.24 3.49 -43.37
N VAL A 53 -31.18 4.13 -44.06
CA VAL A 53 -32.60 3.93 -43.89
C VAL A 53 -32.92 2.50 -44.36
N LYS A 54 -33.21 1.60 -43.42
CA LYS A 54 -34.02 0.41 -43.72
C LYS A 54 -35.40 0.59 -43.11
N LEU A 55 -36.34 0.98 -43.96
CA LEU A 55 -37.76 0.78 -43.72
C LEU A 55 -38.02 -0.72 -43.62
N SER A 56 -38.45 -1.19 -42.45
CA SER A 56 -39.30 -2.37 -42.38
C SER A 56 -39.91 -2.48 -40.99
N GLN A 57 -41.24 -2.34 -40.96
CA GLN A 57 -42.22 -3.14 -40.21
C GLN A 57 -43.35 -2.28 -39.63
N ASN A 58 -44.45 -2.34 -40.38
CA ASN A 58 -45.85 -2.39 -39.97
C ASN A 58 -46.12 -2.46 -38.46
N THR A 59 -47.02 -1.58 -38.05
CA THR A 59 -48.32 -1.92 -37.45
C THR A 59 -48.35 -3.15 -36.53
N VAL A 60 -48.41 -2.92 -35.22
CA VAL A 60 -49.56 -3.33 -34.40
C VAL A 60 -49.61 -2.46 -33.15
N VAL A 61 -50.78 -1.84 -32.95
CA VAL A 61 -51.22 -1.33 -31.66
C VAL A 61 -51.52 -2.57 -30.81
N SER A 62 -50.76 -2.78 -29.73
CA SER A 62 -51.11 -3.69 -28.63
C SER A 62 -51.00 -2.86 -27.36
N ALA A 63 -52.12 -2.39 -26.82
CA ALA A 63 -52.96 -3.17 -25.89
C ALA A 63 -52.16 -3.53 -24.63
N LEU A 64 -52.46 -2.77 -23.57
CA LEU A 64 -52.43 -3.11 -22.15
C LEU A 64 -51.95 -4.55 -21.83
N GLN A 65 -50.79 -4.65 -21.18
CA GLN A 65 -50.44 -5.82 -20.37
C GLN A 65 -50.19 -5.35 -18.92
N PRO A 66 -50.95 -5.83 -17.93
CA PRO A 66 -50.63 -5.66 -16.52
C PRO A 66 -49.57 -6.69 -16.06
N ASP A 67 -48.71 -6.22 -15.16
CA ASP A 67 -47.84 -6.92 -14.21
C ASP A 67 -47.39 -8.38 -14.48
N ALA A 68 -46.10 -8.53 -14.77
CA ALA A 68 -45.33 -9.70 -14.37
C ALA A 68 -44.19 -9.25 -13.45
N PRO A 69 -44.06 -9.78 -12.22
CA PRO A 69 -42.92 -9.48 -11.36
C PRO A 69 -41.65 -9.99 -12.03
N GLN A 70 -40.78 -9.07 -12.44
CA GLN A 70 -39.41 -9.39 -12.78
C GLN A 70 -38.73 -9.83 -11.48
N ALA A 71 -38.59 -11.14 -11.31
CA ALA A 71 -37.74 -11.69 -10.28
C ALA A 71 -36.32 -11.19 -10.56
N PHE A 72 -35.88 -10.20 -9.79
CA PHE A 72 -34.48 -9.83 -9.69
C PHE A 72 -33.76 -11.08 -9.19
N ALA A 73 -33.17 -11.84 -10.12
CA ALA A 73 -32.27 -12.93 -9.78
C ALA A 73 -31.13 -12.31 -8.97
N MET A 74 -31.18 -12.53 -7.65
CA MET A 74 -30.12 -12.15 -6.73
C MET A 74 -28.86 -12.88 -7.20
N PRO A 75 -27.73 -12.19 -7.43
CA PRO A 75 -26.55 -12.84 -7.98
C PRO A 75 -26.15 -13.99 -7.06
N GLU A 76 -26.01 -15.16 -7.67
CA GLU A 76 -25.67 -16.39 -7.00
C GLU A 76 -24.38 -16.21 -6.20
N ASN A 77 -24.46 -16.47 -4.89
CA ASN A 77 -23.35 -16.39 -3.96
C ASN A 77 -22.40 -17.58 -4.23
N GLN A 78 -21.57 -17.43 -5.27
CA GLN A 78 -20.51 -18.39 -5.57
C GLN A 78 -19.49 -18.34 -4.42
N PRO A 79 -19.13 -19.48 -3.80
CA PRO A 79 -18.11 -19.52 -2.78
C PRO A 79 -16.76 -19.14 -3.39
N HIS A 80 -16.38 -17.87 -3.29
CA HIS A 80 -15.05 -17.40 -3.65
C HIS A 80 -14.08 -17.96 -2.62
N SER A 81 -13.16 -18.81 -3.05
CA SER A 81 -12.09 -19.27 -2.17
C SER A 81 -11.31 -18.05 -1.65
N PRO A 82 -10.93 -18.04 -0.37
CA PRO A 82 -10.28 -16.88 0.22
C PRO A 82 -9.01 -16.56 -0.57
N THR A 83 -8.92 -15.34 -1.12
CA THR A 83 -7.74 -14.89 -1.86
C THR A 83 -6.66 -14.52 -0.83
N LYS A 84 -5.64 -15.37 -0.72
CA LYS A 84 -4.47 -15.15 0.13
C LYS A 84 -3.37 -14.45 -0.68
N LYS A 85 -2.79 -13.40 -0.12
CA LYS A 85 -1.67 -12.65 -0.67
C LYS A 85 -0.64 -12.36 0.41
N ILE A 86 0.64 -12.50 0.09
CA ILE A 86 1.75 -12.10 0.95
C ILE A 86 2.29 -10.75 0.49
N VAL A 87 2.48 -9.83 1.41
CA VAL A 87 3.03 -8.52 1.11
C VAL A 87 4.28 -8.30 1.95
N VAL A 88 5.40 -8.05 1.28
CA VAL A 88 6.67 -7.73 1.90
C VAL A 88 6.89 -6.23 1.83
N TYR A 89 6.88 -5.56 2.97
CA TYR A 89 7.13 -4.13 3.05
C TYR A 89 8.57 -3.87 3.49
N TYR A 90 9.24 -2.92 2.85
CA TYR A 90 10.40 -2.26 3.43
C TYR A 90 10.03 -0.83 3.81
N PHE A 91 9.88 -0.57 5.10
CA PHE A 91 9.58 0.76 5.60
C PHE A 91 10.84 1.58 5.74
N HIS A 92 10.86 2.74 5.11
CA HIS A 92 11.92 3.71 5.22
C HIS A 92 11.42 5.11 5.62
N GLY A 93 12.37 6.01 5.87
CA GLY A 93 12.10 7.44 6.08
C GLY A 93 12.65 8.24 4.90
N THR A 94 12.46 9.56 4.93
CA THR A 94 12.90 10.46 3.86
C THR A 94 14.42 10.52 3.78
N ALA A 95 15.09 10.62 4.93
CA ALA A 95 16.54 10.52 5.01
C ALA A 95 17.00 9.05 4.91
N ARG A 96 17.86 8.74 3.93
CA ARG A 96 18.38 7.40 3.68
C ARG A 96 19.91 7.41 3.72
N CYS A 97 20.50 6.56 4.56
CA CYS A 97 21.93 6.28 4.57
C CYS A 97 22.26 5.05 3.71
N SER A 98 23.55 4.74 3.54
CA SER A 98 24.02 3.60 2.74
C SER A 98 23.46 2.26 3.20
N SER A 99 23.47 1.98 4.51
CA SER A 99 22.91 0.73 5.04
C SER A 99 21.41 0.58 4.77
N CYS A 100 20.65 1.68 4.76
CA CYS A 100 19.24 1.67 4.39
C CYS A 100 19.03 1.35 2.91
N GLN A 101 19.97 1.72 2.03
CA GLN A 101 19.91 1.38 0.60
C GLN A 101 20.28 -0.10 0.42
N THR A 102 21.34 -0.57 1.07
CA THR A 102 21.75 -1.97 1.04
C THR A 102 20.65 -2.92 1.51
N ILE A 103 19.99 -2.62 2.64
CA ILE A 103 18.89 -3.45 3.14
C ILE A 103 17.72 -3.49 2.14
N GLU A 104 17.38 -2.36 1.51
CA GLU A 104 16.31 -2.32 0.50
C GLU A 104 16.66 -3.19 -0.72
N GLU A 105 17.86 -3.00 -1.26
CA GLU A 105 18.34 -3.71 -2.45
C GLU A 105 18.42 -5.22 -2.20
N LEU A 106 18.97 -5.62 -1.06
CA LEU A 106 19.06 -7.03 -0.67
C LEU A 106 17.68 -7.65 -0.45
N THR A 107 16.75 -6.90 0.15
CA THR A 107 15.37 -7.39 0.35
C THR A 107 14.67 -7.56 -1.00
N HIS A 108 14.76 -6.56 -1.88
CA HIS A 108 14.21 -6.63 -3.23
C HIS A 108 14.80 -7.83 -4.00
N PHE A 109 16.13 -8.01 -3.95
CA PHE A 109 16.79 -9.15 -4.58
C PHE A 109 16.30 -10.48 -4.02
N ALA A 110 16.24 -10.64 -2.70
CA ALA A 110 15.77 -11.88 -2.07
C ALA A 110 14.35 -12.26 -2.50
N VAL A 111 13.47 -11.26 -2.64
CA VAL A 111 12.10 -11.44 -3.13
C VAL A 111 12.09 -11.81 -4.61
N ALA A 112 12.75 -11.02 -5.45
CA ALA A 112 12.74 -11.19 -6.91
C ALA A 112 13.38 -12.51 -7.35
N ASP A 113 14.46 -12.93 -6.71
CA ASP A 113 15.17 -14.16 -7.01
C ASP A 113 14.40 -15.40 -6.51
N GLY A 114 13.84 -15.33 -5.30
CA GLY A 114 13.26 -16.48 -4.61
C GLY A 114 11.80 -16.81 -4.94
N PHE A 115 11.03 -15.85 -5.49
CA PHE A 115 9.56 -15.94 -5.58
C PHE A 115 9.00 -15.46 -6.91
N GLN A 116 9.68 -15.76 -8.02
CA GLN A 116 9.28 -15.32 -9.36
C GLN A 116 7.86 -15.76 -9.74
N SER A 117 7.47 -16.97 -9.35
CA SER A 117 6.13 -17.51 -9.63
C SER A 117 5.06 -16.73 -8.87
N GLU A 118 5.25 -16.53 -7.57
CA GLU A 118 4.32 -15.84 -6.69
C GLU A 118 4.18 -14.36 -7.05
N LEU A 119 5.28 -13.71 -7.47
CA LEU A 119 5.27 -12.36 -8.03
C LEU A 119 4.47 -12.30 -9.33
N LYS A 120 4.67 -13.27 -10.24
CA LYS A 120 3.96 -13.33 -11.52
C LYS A 120 2.46 -13.59 -11.33
N GLU A 121 2.09 -14.41 -10.37
CA GLU A 121 0.71 -14.75 -10.01
C GLU A 121 0.03 -13.64 -9.19
N GLY A 122 0.81 -12.71 -8.63
CA GLY A 122 0.32 -11.65 -7.74
C GLY A 122 -0.08 -12.18 -6.35
N SER A 123 0.34 -13.39 -6.00
CA SER A 123 0.18 -13.96 -4.65
C SER A 123 1.25 -13.45 -3.69
N LEU A 124 2.33 -12.84 -4.20
CA LEU A 124 3.32 -12.09 -3.43
C LEU A 124 3.57 -10.70 -4.04
N GLU A 125 3.73 -9.69 -3.19
CA GLU A 125 4.14 -8.32 -3.58
C GLU A 125 5.28 -7.80 -2.70
N PHE A 126 6.10 -6.90 -3.25
CA PHE A 126 7.12 -6.15 -2.51
C PHE A 126 6.93 -4.65 -2.67
N HIS A 127 6.96 -3.90 -1.55
CA HIS A 127 6.79 -2.46 -1.54
C HIS A 127 7.82 -1.78 -0.63
N ALA A 128 8.60 -0.84 -1.18
CA ALA A 128 9.39 0.10 -0.40
C ALA A 128 8.54 1.34 -0.08
N ILE A 129 8.30 1.61 1.21
CA ILE A 129 7.34 2.62 1.67
C ILE A 129 8.03 3.65 2.54
N ASN A 130 7.94 4.94 2.17
CA ASN A 130 8.30 6.03 3.07
C ASN A 130 7.20 6.21 4.13
N ALA A 131 7.45 5.76 5.37
CA ALA A 131 6.50 5.80 6.48
C ALA A 131 6.28 7.22 7.04
N GLU A 132 7.09 8.21 6.63
CA GLU A 132 6.97 9.59 7.12
C GLU A 132 5.93 10.41 6.34
N THR A 133 5.50 9.95 5.15
CA THR A 133 4.49 10.64 4.36
C THR A 133 3.12 10.57 5.06
N PRO A 134 2.27 11.61 4.94
CA PRO A 134 0.97 11.65 5.62
C PRO A 134 0.10 10.41 5.37
N GLU A 135 0.15 9.87 4.15
CA GLU A 135 -0.66 8.73 3.73
C GLU A 135 -0.18 7.42 4.38
N ASN A 136 1.10 7.29 4.69
CA ASN A 136 1.73 6.05 5.19
C ASN A 136 2.01 6.07 6.70
N ARG A 137 1.84 7.21 7.38
CA ARG A 137 2.15 7.36 8.82
C ARG A 137 1.39 6.39 9.73
N HIS A 138 0.25 5.87 9.30
CA HIS A 138 -0.53 4.88 10.05
C HIS A 138 0.28 3.60 10.33
N PHE A 139 1.13 3.16 9.40
CA PHE A 139 1.98 1.97 9.55
C PHE A 139 2.93 2.04 10.75
N ILE A 140 3.34 3.24 11.18
CA ILE A 140 4.20 3.42 12.36
C ILE A 140 3.53 2.83 13.60
N GLN A 141 2.23 3.04 13.76
CA GLN A 141 1.48 2.54 14.92
C GLN A 141 1.10 1.08 14.74
N GLU A 142 0.64 0.70 13.55
CA GLU A 142 0.16 -0.66 13.24
C GLU A 142 1.27 -1.70 13.38
N TYR A 143 2.45 -1.43 12.80
CA TYR A 143 3.61 -2.32 12.87
C TYR A 143 4.59 -1.96 13.99
N ARG A 144 4.27 -0.95 14.81
CA ARG A 144 5.13 -0.47 15.91
C ARG A 144 6.54 -0.16 15.43
N LEU A 145 6.64 0.57 14.31
CA LEU A 145 7.90 0.87 13.67
C LEU A 145 8.70 1.87 14.51
N TYR A 146 9.84 1.42 15.05
CA TYR A 146 10.81 2.30 15.71
C TYR A 146 11.92 2.77 14.75
N THR A 147 12.17 2.01 13.70
CA THR A 147 13.21 2.27 12.69
C THR A 147 12.84 1.61 11.35
N LYS A 148 13.74 1.69 10.36
CA LYS A 148 13.60 1.01 9.07
C LYS A 148 13.41 -0.49 9.31
N SER A 149 12.41 -1.07 8.66
CA SER A 149 11.96 -2.43 9.00
C SER A 149 11.53 -3.16 7.74
N VAL A 150 11.79 -4.47 7.69
CA VAL A 150 11.19 -5.36 6.71
C VAL A 150 10.05 -6.10 7.40
N ILE A 151 8.83 -5.94 6.90
CA ILE A 151 7.63 -6.61 7.40
C ILE A 151 7.16 -7.64 6.37
N VAL A 152 6.86 -8.86 6.82
CA VAL A 152 6.13 -9.85 6.02
C VAL A 152 4.70 -9.92 6.54
N SER A 153 3.73 -9.61 5.69
CA SER A 153 2.29 -9.58 6.00
C SER A 153 1.53 -10.63 5.21
N ALA A 154 0.64 -11.38 5.88
CA ALA A 154 -0.34 -12.24 5.21
C ALA A 154 -1.70 -11.55 5.18
N VAL A 155 -2.20 -11.31 3.97
CA VAL A 155 -3.49 -10.69 3.69
C VAL A 155 -4.44 -11.75 3.13
N VAL A 156 -5.64 -11.86 3.69
CA VAL A 156 -6.68 -12.77 3.20
C VAL A 156 -7.95 -11.95 2.96
N ASN A 157 -8.48 -11.97 1.74
CA ASN A 157 -9.65 -11.19 1.34
C ASN A 157 -9.52 -9.69 1.68
N GLY A 158 -8.33 -9.13 1.45
CA GLY A 158 -8.04 -7.71 1.71
C GLY A 158 -7.82 -7.34 3.18
N LYS A 159 -7.92 -8.31 4.11
CA LYS A 159 -7.66 -8.09 5.53
C LYS A 159 -6.33 -8.71 5.93
N GLU A 160 -5.47 -7.94 6.60
CA GLU A 160 -4.27 -8.47 7.21
C GLU A 160 -4.64 -9.44 8.36
N MET A 161 -4.08 -10.64 8.30
CA MET A 161 -4.35 -11.71 9.26
C MET A 161 -3.21 -11.86 10.27
N ARG A 162 -1.97 -11.66 9.83
CA ARG A 162 -0.77 -11.69 10.66
C ARG A 162 0.39 -11.01 9.93
N TRP A 163 1.34 -10.52 10.71
CA TRP A 163 2.58 -9.95 10.19
C TRP A 163 3.76 -10.26 11.12
N LYS A 164 4.98 -10.09 10.61
CA LYS A 164 6.22 -10.20 11.39
C LYS A 164 7.22 -9.15 10.97
N ASN A 165 7.86 -8.51 11.94
CA ASN A 165 9.04 -7.69 11.72
C ASN A 165 10.29 -8.57 11.69
N LEU A 166 11.09 -8.45 10.63
CA LEU A 166 12.30 -9.23 10.43
C LEU A 166 13.49 -8.52 11.09
N GLU A 167 13.61 -8.65 12.42
CA GLU A 167 14.57 -7.89 13.21
C GLU A 167 16.04 -8.16 12.85
N LYS A 168 16.36 -9.38 12.38
CA LYS A 168 17.74 -9.80 12.07
C LYS A 168 18.32 -9.15 10.82
N ILE A 169 17.55 -8.38 10.06
CA ILE A 169 18.07 -7.67 8.87
C ILE A 169 19.26 -6.77 9.22
N TRP A 170 19.27 -6.17 10.41
CA TRP A 170 20.34 -5.30 10.88
C TRP A 170 21.61 -6.06 11.29
N GLU A 171 21.47 -7.32 11.65
CA GLU A 171 22.59 -8.20 11.98
C GLU A 171 23.21 -8.80 10.71
N LEU A 172 22.36 -9.09 9.72
CA LEU A 172 22.75 -9.91 8.56
C LEU A 172 23.12 -9.12 7.31
N TYR A 173 22.83 -7.82 7.20
CA TYR A 173 23.00 -7.09 5.91
C TYR A 173 24.44 -7.01 5.38
N TYR A 174 25.45 -7.29 6.21
CA TYR A 174 26.85 -7.42 5.77
C TYR A 174 27.17 -8.78 5.16
N ASP A 175 26.38 -9.81 5.47
CA ASP A 175 26.45 -11.14 4.88
C ASP A 175 25.25 -11.32 3.93
N GLN A 176 25.46 -10.95 2.68
CA GLN A 176 24.42 -10.99 1.65
C GLN A 176 23.75 -12.36 1.54
N LYS A 177 24.50 -13.46 1.65
CA LYS A 177 23.93 -14.80 1.54
C LYS A 177 23.03 -15.09 2.74
N ALA A 178 23.52 -14.87 3.96
CA ALA A 178 22.74 -15.09 5.16
C ALA A 178 21.49 -14.19 5.21
N PHE A 179 21.60 -12.96 4.73
CA PHE A 179 20.47 -12.03 4.60
C PHE A 179 19.39 -12.58 3.66
N VAL A 180 19.78 -12.97 2.44
CA VAL A 180 18.85 -13.49 1.43
C VAL A 180 18.17 -14.76 1.91
N ASP A 181 18.95 -15.71 2.45
CA ASP A 181 18.42 -16.95 3.00
C ASP A 181 17.40 -16.68 4.11
N TYR A 182 17.70 -15.74 5.01
CA TYR A 182 16.82 -15.34 6.09
C TYR A 182 15.50 -14.75 5.57
N ILE A 183 15.55 -13.76 4.67
CA ILE A 183 14.35 -13.16 4.07
C ILE A 183 13.49 -14.22 3.39
N GLN A 184 14.08 -15.07 2.56
CA GLN A 184 13.34 -16.10 1.85
C GLN A 184 12.73 -17.14 2.79
N GLN A 185 13.44 -17.55 3.85
CA GLN A 185 12.89 -18.46 4.86
C GLN A 185 11.66 -17.85 5.54
N GLU A 186 11.73 -16.58 5.92
CA GLU A 186 10.64 -15.89 6.61
C GLU A 186 9.42 -15.70 5.70
N ILE A 187 9.62 -15.43 4.42
CA ILE A 187 8.53 -15.35 3.42
C ILE A 187 7.91 -16.74 3.17
N ARG A 188 8.71 -17.80 3.05
CA ARG A 188 8.19 -19.18 2.85
C ARG A 188 7.32 -19.64 4.01
N ALA A 189 7.54 -19.15 5.23
CA ALA A 189 6.67 -19.40 6.37
C ALA A 189 5.29 -18.72 6.27
N TYR A 190 5.08 -17.87 5.26
CA TYR A 190 3.85 -17.14 5.00
C TYR A 190 3.04 -17.68 3.81
N LEU A 191 3.71 -18.25 2.80
CA LEU A 191 3.06 -18.93 1.66
C LEU A 191 2.19 -20.11 2.11
#